data_AF-A0A847AQH3-F1
#
_entry.id   AF-A0A847AQH3-F1
#
_cell.length_a   1.000
_cell.length_b   1.000
_cell.length_c   1.000
_cell.angle_alpha   90.00
_cell.angle_beta   90.00
_cell.angle_gamma   90.00
#
_symmetry.space_group_name_H-M   'P 1'
#
loop_
_entity.id
_entity.type
_entity.pdbx_description
1 polymer ?
#
loop_
_entity_poly.entity_id
_entity_poly.type
_entity_poly.pdbx_seq_one_letter_code
_entity_poly.pdbx_strand_id
1 'polypeptide(L)'
;MKRKFYLPFFLIAGVLLLFSSCAVNKTTGRKVKDIDGNEYKTVIIGEQEWMSENLKTIKFNDGTSIPNVTDINEWRHLNTPGYIWYENDISKKEIYGALYNWFA
;
A
#
# COMPACT_ATOMS: atom_id res chain seq x y z
N MET A 1 52.75 -48.87 20.50
CA MET A 1 51.40 -48.69 21.09
C MET A 1 51.12 -47.18 21.19
N LYS A 2 50.31 -46.61 20.27
CA LYS A 2 49.92 -45.18 20.29
C LYS A 2 48.41 -45.12 20.00
N ARG A 3 47.56 -44.96 21.03
CA ARG A 3 46.10 -44.78 20.87
C ARG A 3 45.84 -43.33 20.50
N LYS A 4 45.29 -43.08 19.31
CA LYS A 4 44.79 -41.76 18.90
C LYS A 4 43.38 -41.58 19.46
N PHE A 5 43.20 -40.53 20.25
CA PHE A 5 41.92 -40.17 20.87
C PHE A 5 41.23 -39.15 19.94
N TYR A 6 40.14 -39.54 19.28
CA TYR A 6 39.32 -38.64 18.49
C TYR A 6 38.11 -38.21 19.33
N LEU A 7 38.12 -36.97 19.83
CA LEU A 7 36.91 -36.31 20.32
C LEU A 7 35.95 -36.11 19.13
N PRO A 8 34.64 -36.37 19.26
CA PRO A 8 33.73 -36.17 18.15
C PRO A 8 33.49 -34.67 17.98
N PHE A 9 34.13 -34.09 16.97
CA PHE A 9 33.90 -32.72 16.50
C PHE A 9 32.47 -32.50 15.94
N PHE A 10 31.62 -33.53 15.97
CA PHE A 10 30.27 -33.53 15.40
C PHE A 10 29.17 -33.03 16.33
N LEU A 11 29.44 -32.74 17.60
CA LEU A 11 28.39 -32.27 18.53
C LEU A 11 28.23 -30.74 18.62
N ILE A 12 29.19 -29.94 18.12
CA ILE A 12 29.14 -28.48 18.26
C ILE A 12 28.43 -27.81 17.06
N ALA A 13 28.39 -28.45 15.90
CA ALA A 13 27.73 -27.89 14.70
C ALA A 13 26.18 -27.93 14.76
N GLY A 14 25.59 -28.77 15.62
CA GLY A 14 24.13 -28.94 15.71
C GLY A 14 23.40 -27.88 16.53
N VAL A 15 24.10 -27.12 17.39
CA VAL A 15 23.47 -26.18 18.33
C VAL A 15 23.36 -24.75 17.76
N LEU A 16 24.07 -24.45 16.66
CA LEU A 16 24.06 -23.13 16.02
C LEU A 16 22.90 -22.89 15.04
N LEU A 17 22.03 -23.88 14.80
CA LEU A 17 20.89 -23.77 13.87
C LEU A 17 19.53 -23.50 14.54
N LEU A 18 19.49 -23.27 15.86
CA LEU A 18 18.23 -23.12 16.61
C LEU A 18 17.84 -21.67 16.98
N PHE A 19 18.52 -20.64 16.45
CA PHE A 19 18.20 -19.24 16.75
C PHE A 19 17.66 -18.43 15.55
N SER A 20 17.06 -19.08 14.55
CA SER A 20 16.39 -18.36 13.46
C SER A 20 14.88 -18.59 13.47
N SER A 21 14.21 -18.08 14.49
CA SER A 21 12.85 -17.56 14.30
C SER A 21 12.42 -16.72 15.50
N CYS A 22 12.61 -15.41 15.40
CA CYS A 22 11.62 -14.46 15.88
C CYS A 22 11.75 -13.19 15.04
N ALA A 23 11.37 -13.29 13.77
CA ALA A 23 11.08 -12.09 13.01
C ALA A 23 9.75 -11.57 13.55
N VAL A 24 9.79 -10.49 14.35
CA VAL A 24 8.61 -9.67 14.59
C VAL A 24 8.11 -9.25 13.22
N ASN A 25 6.97 -9.81 12.79
CA ASN A 25 6.24 -9.32 11.64
C ASN A 25 5.87 -7.88 11.95
N LYS A 26 6.68 -6.94 11.47
CA LYS A 26 6.31 -5.54 11.45
C LYS A 26 5.02 -5.50 10.63
N THR A 27 3.89 -5.25 11.28
CA THR A 27 2.57 -5.10 10.67
C THR A 27 2.54 -3.79 9.89
N THR A 28 3.42 -3.63 8.91
CA THR A 28 3.15 -2.75 7.77
C THR A 28 2.04 -3.45 7.01
N GLY A 29 0.84 -2.85 7.00
CA GLY A 29 -0.29 -3.40 6.28
C GLY A 29 0.08 -3.60 4.80
N ARG A 30 -0.64 -4.51 4.14
CA ARG A 30 -0.41 -4.84 2.73
C ARG A 30 -0.59 -3.59 1.88
N LYS A 31 0.25 -3.40 0.87
CA LYS A 31 -0.04 -2.36 -0.11
C LYS A 31 -1.28 -2.75 -0.92
N VAL A 32 -2.23 -1.83 -1.03
CA VAL A 32 -3.39 -1.95 -1.95
C VAL A 32 -3.05 -1.20 -3.23
N LYS A 33 -3.50 -1.73 -4.37
CA LYS A 33 -3.27 -1.13 -5.69
C LYS A 33 -4.59 -0.91 -6.41
N ASP A 34 -4.79 0.29 -6.96
CA ASP A 34 -5.95 0.58 -7.81
C ASP A 34 -5.71 0.22 -9.28
N ILE A 35 -6.72 0.46 -10.13
CA ILE A 35 -6.68 0.14 -11.56
C ILE A 35 -5.70 1.00 -12.36
N ASP A 36 -5.35 2.19 -11.87
CA ASP A 36 -4.30 3.04 -12.46
C ASP A 36 -2.90 2.66 -11.98
N GLY A 37 -2.84 1.69 -11.07
CA GLY A 37 -1.61 1.18 -10.51
C GLY A 37 -1.02 2.04 -9.40
N ASN A 38 -1.79 2.97 -8.82
CA ASN A 38 -1.37 3.68 -7.63
C ASN A 38 -1.32 2.68 -6.46
N GLU A 39 -0.22 2.70 -5.70
CA GLU A 39 -0.08 1.91 -4.49
C GLU A 39 -0.38 2.75 -3.25
N TYR A 40 -1.10 2.16 -2.31
CA TYR A 40 -1.50 2.79 -1.05
C TYR A 40 -1.03 1.98 0.14
N LYS A 41 -0.50 2.68 1.14
CA LYS A 41 -0.20 2.11 2.45
C LYS A 41 -1.49 1.84 3.21
N THR A 42 -1.47 0.77 3.99
CA THR A 42 -2.55 0.43 4.91
C THR A 42 -2.01 0.28 6.33
N VAL A 43 -2.93 0.39 7.28
CA VAL A 43 -2.69 0.17 8.71
C VAL A 43 -3.78 -0.73 9.26
N ILE A 44 -3.39 -1.62 10.18
CA ILE A 44 -4.34 -2.48 10.88
C ILE A 44 -4.81 -1.73 12.14
N ILE A 45 -6.11 -1.51 12.27
CA ILE A 45 -6.74 -0.88 13.43
C ILE A 45 -7.86 -1.82 13.91
N GLY A 46 -7.67 -2.40 15.10
CA GLY A 46 -8.53 -3.49 15.58
C GLY A 46 -8.40 -4.73 14.69
N GLU A 47 -9.52 -5.23 14.20
CA GLU A 47 -9.60 -6.39 13.29
C GLU A 47 -9.65 -6.00 11.80
N GLN A 48 -9.65 -4.69 11.50
CA GLN A 48 -9.82 -4.17 10.14
C GLN A 48 -8.51 -3.55 9.62
N GLU A 49 -8.31 -3.67 8.32
CA GLU A 49 -7.21 -3.03 7.59
C GLU A 49 -7.74 -1.81 6.84
N TRP A 50 -7.18 -0.64 7.12
CA TRP A 50 -7.60 0.66 6.59
C TRP A 50 -6.53 1.26 5.70
N MET A 51 -6.91 1.97 4.64
CA MET A 51 -5.97 2.82 3.90
C MET A 51 -5.50 3.98 4.79
N SER A 52 -4.21 4.28 4.76
CA SER A 52 -3.63 5.43 5.47
C SER A 52 -3.35 6.63 4.56
N GLU A 53 -3.80 6.56 3.30
CA GLU A 53 -3.56 7.55 2.24
C GLU A 53 -4.86 7.76 1.45
N ASN A 54 -5.03 8.95 0.86
CA ASN A 54 -6.23 9.29 0.09
C ASN A 54 -6.22 8.62 -1.29
N LEU A 55 -7.40 8.21 -1.77
CA LEU A 55 -7.57 7.64 -3.10
C LEU A 55 -7.23 8.66 -4.20
N LYS A 56 -6.59 8.21 -5.28
CA LYS A 56 -6.13 9.05 -6.40
C LYS A 56 -6.28 8.39 -7.78
N THR A 57 -7.24 7.48 -7.91
CA THR A 57 -7.58 6.85 -9.20
C THR A 57 -8.35 7.82 -10.11
N ILE A 58 -8.16 7.69 -11.40
CA ILE A 58 -8.84 8.47 -12.44
C ILE A 58 -9.71 7.56 -13.32
N LYS A 59 -9.96 6.31 -12.87
CA LYS A 59 -10.79 5.33 -13.56
C LYS A 59 -11.66 4.57 -12.58
N PHE A 60 -12.82 4.16 -13.06
CA PHE A 60 -13.68 3.17 -12.41
C PHE A 60 -13.06 1.76 -12.48
N ASN A 61 -13.62 0.83 -11.71
CA ASN A 61 -13.18 -0.56 -11.67
C ASN A 61 -13.37 -1.32 -13.01
N ASP A 62 -14.23 -0.82 -13.90
CA ASP A 62 -14.42 -1.31 -15.27
C ASP A 62 -13.43 -0.70 -16.27
N GLY A 63 -12.58 0.22 -15.83
CA GLY A 63 -11.61 0.94 -16.67
C GLY A 63 -12.15 2.21 -17.31
N THR A 64 -13.42 2.56 -17.12
CA THR A 64 -13.99 3.82 -17.61
C THR A 64 -13.32 5.01 -16.92
N SER A 65 -12.82 5.97 -17.69
CA SER A 65 -12.16 7.17 -17.14
C SER A 65 -13.16 8.10 -16.43
N ILE A 66 -12.75 8.63 -15.29
CA ILE A 66 -13.45 9.71 -14.59
C ILE A 66 -12.90 11.04 -15.15
N PRO A 67 -13.75 11.96 -15.66
CA PRO A 67 -13.29 13.26 -16.17
C PRO A 67 -12.67 14.15 -15.09
N ASN A 68 -11.57 14.84 -15.43
CA ASN A 68 -11.00 15.92 -14.62
C ASN A 68 -11.69 17.25 -14.96
N VAL A 69 -12.53 17.76 -14.06
CA VAL A 69 -13.33 18.98 -14.31
C VAL A 69 -12.81 20.10 -13.43
N THR A 70 -12.09 21.06 -14.02
CA THR A 70 -11.44 22.16 -13.29
C THR A 70 -12.19 23.49 -13.33
N ASP A 71 -13.14 23.64 -14.25
CA ASP A 71 -13.98 24.83 -14.33
C ASP A 71 -15.06 24.81 -13.25
N ILE A 72 -15.14 25.90 -12.48
CA ILE A 72 -16.05 25.99 -11.32
C ILE A 72 -17.52 26.05 -11.75
N ASN A 73 -17.83 26.63 -12.91
CA ASN A 73 -19.20 26.70 -13.40
C ASN A 73 -19.65 25.33 -13.90
N GLU A 74 -18.78 24.59 -14.58
CA GLU A 74 -19.02 23.20 -14.97
C GLU A 74 -19.21 22.31 -13.72
N TRP A 75 -18.27 22.37 -12.77
CA TRP A 75 -18.31 21.57 -11.54
C TRP A 75 -19.62 21.74 -10.76
N ARG A 76 -20.11 22.97 -10.61
CA ARG A 76 -21.36 23.26 -9.87
C ARG A 76 -22.62 22.66 -10.50
N HIS A 77 -22.61 22.37 -11.79
CA HIS A 77 -23.76 21.83 -12.52
C HIS A 77 -23.50 20.40 -13.03
N LEU A 78 -22.37 19.80 -12.67
CA LEU A 78 -21.97 18.48 -13.13
C LEU A 78 -22.85 17.40 -12.49
N ASN A 79 -23.63 16.70 -13.31
CA ASN A 79 -24.48 15.58 -12.90
C ASN A 79 -23.93 14.21 -13.36
N THR A 80 -22.64 14.19 -13.70
CA THR A 80 -21.88 13.00 -14.14
C THR A 80 -20.66 12.83 -13.26
N PRO A 81 -20.01 11.66 -13.26
CA PRO A 81 -18.76 11.47 -12.54
C PRO A 81 -17.74 12.56 -12.87
N GLY A 82 -17.03 13.03 -11.85
CA GLY A 82 -15.96 14.00 -12.01
C GLY A 82 -15.02 13.96 -10.83
N TYR A 83 -13.75 14.24 -11.11
CA TYR A 83 -12.74 14.45 -10.09
C TYR A 83 -11.96 15.73 -10.37
N ILE A 84 -11.26 16.23 -9.36
CA ILE A 84 -10.38 17.38 -9.45
C ILE A 84 -9.20 17.20 -8.49
N TRP A 85 -8.04 17.75 -8.83
CA TRP A 85 -6.92 17.81 -7.88
C TRP A 85 -7.09 19.01 -6.95
N TYR A 86 -6.63 18.88 -5.71
CA TYR A 86 -6.59 20.01 -4.78
C TYR A 86 -5.88 21.21 -5.43
N GLU A 87 -6.48 22.41 -5.34
CA GLU A 87 -5.99 23.65 -5.99
C GLU A 87 -5.82 23.57 -7.53
N ASN A 88 -6.46 22.61 -8.21
CA ASN A 88 -6.26 22.32 -9.63
C ASN A 88 -4.80 22.00 -9.99
N ASP A 89 -4.02 21.52 -9.02
CA ASP A 89 -2.60 21.24 -9.18
C ASP A 89 -2.33 19.74 -9.00
N ILE A 90 -1.92 19.10 -10.10
CA ILE A 90 -1.58 17.66 -10.11
C ILE A 90 -0.41 17.32 -9.17
N SER A 91 0.45 18.29 -8.83
CA SER A 91 1.54 18.08 -7.85
C SER A 91 0.99 17.67 -6.47
N LYS A 92 -0.27 18.02 -6.19
CA LYS A 92 -0.98 17.68 -4.95
C LYS A 92 -1.53 16.25 -4.92
N LYS A 93 -1.52 15.53 -6.05
CA LYS A 93 -2.01 14.15 -6.19
C LYS A 93 -1.50 13.24 -5.07
N GLU A 94 -0.21 13.29 -4.77
CA GLU A 94 0.43 12.39 -3.80
C GLU A 94 0.16 12.78 -2.34
N ILE A 95 -0.15 14.05 -2.08
CA ILE A 95 -0.34 14.58 -0.72
C ILE A 95 -1.81 14.49 -0.32
N TYR A 96 -2.72 14.90 -1.21
CA TYR A 96 -4.13 15.07 -0.89
C TYR A 96 -5.06 14.08 -1.62
N GLY A 97 -4.56 13.36 -2.63
CA GLY A 97 -5.41 12.52 -3.46
C GLY A 97 -6.32 13.32 -4.40
N ALA A 98 -7.28 12.63 -5.01
CA ALA A 98 -8.28 13.24 -5.86
C ALA A 98 -9.53 13.61 -5.04
N LEU A 99 -10.16 14.73 -5.40
CA LEU A 99 -11.45 15.14 -4.86
C LEU A 99 -12.53 14.72 -5.86
N TYR A 100 -13.39 13.79 -5.45
CA TYR A 100 -14.46 13.26 -6.28
C TYR A 100 -15.77 13.98 -5.97
N ASN A 101 -16.63 14.10 -6.98
CA ASN A 101 -18.01 14.49 -6.75
C ASN A 101 -18.86 13.29 -6.30
N TRP A 102 -20.14 13.52 -6.00
CA TRP A 102 -21.07 12.49 -5.54
C TRP A 102 -21.41 11.43 -6.62
N PHE A 103 -21.08 11.69 -7.88
CA PHE A 103 -21.43 10.81 -9.00
C PHE A 103 -20.30 9.84 -9.37
N ALA A 104 -19.09 10.05 -8.84
CA ALA A 104 -17.89 9.25 -9.09
C ALA A 104 -17.65 8.19 -8.01
#